data_AF-J1I7F7-F1
#
_entry.id   AF-J1I7F7-F1
#
_cell.length_a   1.000
_cell.length_b   1.000
_cell.length_c   1.000
_cell.angle_alpha   90.00
_cell.angle_beta   90.00
_cell.angle_gamma   90.00
#
_symmetry.space_group_name_H-M   'P 1'
#
loop_
_entity.id
_entity.type
_entity.pdbx_description
1 polymer ?
#
loop_
_entity_poly.entity_id
_entity_poly.type
_entity_poly.pdbx_seq_one_letter_code
_entity_poly.pdbx_strand_id
1 'polypeptide(L)'
;MVNVQILAVDSQQEHQATLEQFLAPLKASGQIQIVGEHQENPFEAYEEKDLAVNILILLLSPAYLEDAQLEAAPLAQLLARKTQKRREYWVQPILLEACDYGHKPYADYPVFPMPNGQKTALPVLDPSWSSTAEAWKRAVEGVELGVTYIEQQRSNAPTAVGQQQKLLLLTANPKNTQALDLNIEINAIKNALRRSDYRDNFEVELSLDIQKKALLETLLQEKPRFVHFSGHGSGEDGLLFYGAAGESELADGPSLAQLFRLFQKYIDCVFLNACYSEAQAKVIAQYIPYVIGTNNALSDQQAILFSEAFYMAIFNGTTPAEAFALASAQVDFQNLPPSAQAMFYEHGQLTLSQKAAASSEMSVGPTRSTEVEKVEEPKVEEPKTEEPLPQPEVSAEKTASYWTDPKDGQKYPLIKIGKQDWMGRNYALALADSMPSNLADGGQLYSWEQAVKNCPAGWRLPNKSDWEALLVMVDHKSSALKAKTSWVNKKGLDSRQFAALACGEYKLERKLLWQEGHYGHFWSSTDRAGEIYKGEQLAYRLRLAYNSEQCQLAAIYKSSYFSVRYIKIEE
;
A
#
# COMPACT_ATOMS: atom_id res chain seq x y z
N MET A 1 19.73 0.83 15.78
CA MET A 1 20.83 1.49 16.52
C MET A 1 20.81 2.99 16.31
N VAL A 2 20.29 3.69 17.31
CA VAL A 2 20.11 5.14 17.39
C VAL A 2 21.20 5.70 18.30
N ASN A 3 21.88 6.75 17.85
CA ASN A 3 22.92 7.40 18.65
C ASN A 3 22.27 8.30 19.70
N VAL A 4 22.52 8.02 20.97
CA VAL A 4 22.03 8.79 22.13
C VAL A 4 23.22 9.44 22.81
N GLN A 5 23.15 10.73 23.11
CA GLN A 5 24.11 11.43 23.97
C GLN A 5 23.38 11.95 25.19
N ILE A 6 23.98 11.78 26.36
CA ILE A 6 23.48 12.30 27.63
C ILE A 6 24.41 13.44 28.02
N LEU A 7 23.89 14.65 28.16
CA LEU A 7 24.59 15.77 28.77
C LEU A 7 23.99 15.99 30.16
N ALA A 8 24.74 15.62 31.19
CA ALA A 8 24.45 16.00 32.56
C ALA A 8 24.93 17.44 32.75
N VAL A 9 24.00 18.40 32.79
CA VAL A 9 24.35 19.83 32.94
C VAL A 9 24.45 20.24 34.42
N ASP A 10 24.47 19.24 35.30
CA ASP A 10 24.83 19.30 36.71
C ASP A 10 25.84 18.19 37.01
N SER A 11 26.69 18.41 38.00
CA SER A 11 27.73 17.54 38.55
C SER A 11 27.24 16.20 39.15
N GLN A 12 25.93 15.96 39.19
CA GLN A 12 25.26 14.85 39.87
C GLN A 12 25.38 13.52 39.11
N GLN A 13 26.50 12.80 39.31
CA GLN A 13 26.76 11.48 38.69
C GLN A 13 25.66 10.43 38.93
N GLU A 14 24.95 10.49 40.06
CA GLU A 14 23.94 9.51 40.45
C GLU A 14 22.72 9.49 39.51
N HIS A 15 22.28 10.65 39.01
CA HIS A 15 21.16 10.76 38.08
C HIS A 15 21.49 10.19 36.70
N GLN A 16 22.73 10.40 36.21
CA GLN A 16 23.19 9.78 34.97
C GLN A 16 23.24 8.26 35.10
N ALA A 17 23.86 7.73 36.18
CA ALA A 17 23.95 6.30 36.43
C ALA A 17 22.56 5.64 36.56
N THR A 18 21.60 6.35 37.15
CA THR A 18 20.20 5.90 37.24
C THR A 18 19.57 5.82 35.86
N LEU A 19 19.67 6.87 35.04
CA LEU A 19 19.14 6.86 33.67
C LEU A 19 19.75 5.73 32.83
N GLU A 20 21.07 5.51 32.92
CA GLU A 20 21.75 4.44 32.21
C GLU A 20 21.26 3.04 32.64
N GLN A 21 20.90 2.84 33.90
CA GLN A 21 20.29 1.59 34.37
C GLN A 21 18.92 1.34 33.70
N PHE A 22 18.08 2.37 33.56
CA PHE A 22 16.80 2.24 32.86
C PHE A 22 16.96 2.11 31.33
N LEU A 23 18.02 2.67 30.74
CA LEU A 23 18.34 2.51 29.31
C LEU A 23 19.07 1.18 28.97
N ALA A 24 19.54 0.44 29.98
CA ALA A 24 20.29 -0.80 29.79
C ALA A 24 19.57 -1.86 28.91
N PRO A 25 18.24 -2.07 28.97
CA PRO A 25 17.54 -2.98 28.06
C PRO A 25 17.66 -2.58 26.58
N LEU A 26 17.52 -1.30 26.26
CA LEU A 26 17.62 -0.76 24.89
C LEU A 26 19.07 -0.81 24.36
N LYS A 27 20.05 -0.67 25.26
CA LYS A 27 21.47 -0.85 24.95
C LYS A 27 21.78 -2.33 24.69
N ALA A 28 21.20 -3.25 25.46
CA ALA A 28 21.37 -4.69 25.32
C ALA A 28 20.66 -5.27 24.07
N SER A 29 19.52 -4.71 23.67
CA SER A 29 18.83 -5.07 22.42
C SER A 29 19.54 -4.55 21.16
N GLY A 30 20.47 -3.60 21.30
CA GLY A 30 21.15 -2.94 20.19
C GLY A 30 20.32 -1.85 19.50
N GLN A 31 19.18 -1.47 20.09
CA GLN A 31 18.34 -0.37 19.60
C GLN A 31 19.04 0.98 19.76
N ILE A 32 19.77 1.20 20.86
CA ILE A 32 20.56 2.42 21.09
C ILE A 32 22.06 2.15 21.26
N GLN A 33 22.86 3.17 20.97
CA GLN A 33 24.23 3.30 21.44
C GLN A 33 24.37 4.63 22.17
N ILE A 34 24.91 4.60 23.40
CA ILE A 34 25.32 5.82 24.11
C ILE A 34 26.66 6.27 23.55
N VAL A 35 26.75 7.51 23.07
CA VAL A 35 27.92 8.07 22.39
C VAL A 35 28.36 9.35 23.10
N GLY A 36 29.51 9.27 23.78
CA GLY A 36 30.06 10.35 24.59
C GLY A 36 29.56 10.36 26.03
N GLU A 37 30.49 10.36 26.98
CA GLU A 37 30.27 10.57 28.41
C GLU A 37 30.94 11.90 28.80
N HIS A 38 30.28 13.01 28.48
CA HIS A 38 30.84 14.34 28.67
C HIS A 38 30.23 15.01 29.91
N GLN A 39 31.00 15.03 31.01
CA GLN A 39 30.82 16.00 32.10
C GLN A 39 31.32 17.38 31.61
N GLU A 40 30.63 17.98 30.66
CA GLU A 40 31.09 19.21 30.01
C GLU A 40 30.22 20.42 30.31
N ASN A 41 30.93 21.51 30.47
CA ASN A 41 30.39 22.81 30.80
C ASN A 41 29.65 23.38 29.58
N PRO A 42 28.35 23.70 29.67
CA PRO A 42 27.56 24.22 28.54
C PRO A 42 28.05 25.58 28.01
N PHE A 43 28.90 26.27 28.78
CA PHE A 43 29.56 27.52 28.41
C PHE A 43 30.86 27.31 27.60
N GLU A 44 31.35 26.07 27.47
CA GLU A 44 32.48 25.73 26.59
C GLU A 44 32.06 25.69 25.11
N ALA A 45 33.04 25.70 24.21
CA ALA A 45 32.82 25.89 22.79
C ALA A 45 32.41 24.59 22.09
N TYR A 46 31.10 24.42 21.85
CA TYR A 46 30.57 23.32 21.03
C TYR A 46 30.60 23.65 19.52
N GLU A 47 31.11 22.74 18.70
CA GLU A 47 30.96 22.74 17.26
C GLU A 47 29.83 21.79 16.80
N GLU A 48 29.36 21.95 15.56
CA GLU A 48 28.26 21.16 14.98
C GLU A 48 28.59 19.64 14.90
N LYS A 49 29.88 19.31 14.88
CA LYS A 49 30.45 17.94 14.88
C LYS A 49 30.34 17.23 16.23
N ASP A 50 30.32 17.97 17.34
CA ASP A 50 30.40 17.42 18.70
C ASP A 50 29.03 16.90 19.20
N LEU A 51 27.96 17.24 18.47
CA LEU A 51 26.59 16.77 18.67
C LEU A 51 26.10 15.94 17.46
N ALA A 52 26.90 14.99 16.99
CA ALA A 52 26.60 14.09 15.87
C ALA A 52 25.71 12.88 16.29
N VAL A 53 24.60 13.16 16.97
CA VAL A 53 23.69 12.16 17.55
C VAL A 53 22.24 12.31 17.10
N ASN A 54 21.44 11.26 17.29
CA ASN A 54 20.03 11.23 16.91
C ASN A 54 19.10 11.66 18.05
N ILE A 55 19.47 11.37 19.31
CA ILE A 55 18.76 11.83 20.51
C ILE A 55 19.80 12.48 21.44
N LEU A 56 19.48 13.69 21.90
CA LEU A 56 20.21 14.40 22.95
C LEU A 56 19.33 14.47 24.20
N ILE A 57 19.80 13.90 25.31
CA ILE A 57 19.15 13.99 26.60
C ILE A 57 19.87 15.05 27.43
N LEU A 58 19.14 16.04 27.93
CA LEU A 58 19.68 17.10 28.79
C LEU A 58 19.15 16.89 30.22
N LEU A 59 20.04 16.56 31.17
CA LEU A 59 19.68 16.57 32.60
C LEU A 59 19.88 17.98 33.14
N LEU A 60 18.81 18.62 33.61
CA LEU A 60 18.77 20.04 33.94
C LEU A 60 18.31 20.24 35.39
N SER A 61 19.13 20.88 36.22
CA SER A 61 18.74 21.30 37.58
C SER A 61 18.12 22.71 37.58
N PRO A 62 17.29 23.08 38.57
CA PRO A 62 16.76 24.44 38.69
C PRO A 62 17.88 25.49 38.79
N ALA A 63 18.93 25.20 39.56
CA ALA A 63 20.09 26.07 39.72
C ALA A 63 20.77 26.37 38.37
N TYR A 64 20.84 25.39 37.47
CA TYR A 64 21.34 25.61 36.11
C TYR A 64 20.40 26.44 35.25
N LEU A 65 19.09 26.21 35.34
CA LEU A 65 18.10 27.00 34.60
C LEU A 65 18.02 28.47 35.08
N GLU A 66 18.41 28.76 36.31
CA GLU A 66 18.48 30.12 36.87
C GLU A 66 19.75 30.91 36.46
N ASP A 67 20.74 30.29 35.82
CA ASP A 67 21.97 30.99 35.39
C ASP A 67 21.67 32.09 34.35
N ALA A 68 22.09 33.32 34.65
CA ALA A 68 21.87 34.48 33.79
C ALA A 68 22.69 34.46 32.48
N GLN A 69 23.73 33.63 32.37
CA GLN A 69 24.53 33.46 31.15
C GLN A 69 23.96 32.42 30.19
N LEU A 70 22.97 31.64 30.63
CA LEU A 70 22.41 30.47 29.94
C LEU A 70 21.99 30.75 28.48
N GLU A 71 21.36 31.90 28.22
CA GLU A 71 20.92 32.28 26.87
C GLU A 71 22.08 32.57 25.91
N ALA A 72 23.23 32.99 26.45
CA ALA A 72 24.45 33.27 25.69
C ALA A 72 25.34 32.02 25.50
N ALA A 73 25.06 30.92 26.20
CA ALA A 73 25.88 29.70 26.17
C ALA A 73 26.05 29.14 24.74
N PRO A 74 27.25 28.68 24.34
CA PRO A 74 27.46 28.13 23.00
C PRO A 74 26.54 26.93 22.69
N LEU A 75 26.24 26.08 23.70
CA LEU A 75 25.28 24.98 23.54
C LEU A 75 23.87 25.48 23.16
N ALA A 76 23.36 26.51 23.83
CA ALA A 76 22.05 27.09 23.53
C ALA A 76 22.02 27.69 22.11
N GLN A 77 23.08 28.42 21.72
CA GLN A 77 23.22 28.97 20.37
C GLN A 77 23.30 27.87 19.29
N LEU A 78 24.01 26.78 19.56
CA LEU A 78 24.18 25.66 18.62
C LEU A 78 22.87 24.91 18.40
N LEU A 79 22.13 24.61 19.48
CA LEU A 79 20.83 23.95 19.41
C LEU A 79 19.81 24.82 18.67
N ALA A 80 19.73 26.13 18.96
CA ALA A 80 18.86 27.07 18.26
C ALA A 80 19.13 27.12 16.73
N ARG A 81 20.40 27.08 16.31
CA ARG A 81 20.78 27.02 14.88
C ARG A 81 20.38 25.71 14.21
N LYS A 82 20.57 24.57 14.88
CA LYS A 82 20.20 23.26 14.32
C LYS A 82 18.68 23.11 14.15
N THR A 83 17.86 23.67 15.05
CA THR A 83 16.38 23.65 14.95
C THR A 83 15.88 24.30 13.64
N GLN A 84 16.64 25.23 13.06
CA GLN A 84 16.31 25.90 11.80
C GLN A 84 16.65 25.09 10.52
N LYS A 85 17.47 24.02 10.62
CA LYS A 85 18.08 23.34 9.45
C LYS A 85 17.40 22.04 8.97
N ARG A 86 16.23 21.66 9.52
CA ARG A 86 15.50 20.37 9.38
C ARG A 86 15.91 19.30 10.41
N ARG A 87 15.00 18.33 10.61
CA ARG A 87 14.90 17.42 11.77
C ARG A 87 15.76 16.16 11.65
N GLU A 88 17.04 16.22 12.03
CA GLU A 88 17.92 15.03 12.08
C GLU A 88 18.25 14.55 13.51
N TYR A 89 17.83 15.29 14.53
CA TYR A 89 18.10 15.02 15.95
C TYR A 89 16.93 15.49 16.83
N TRP A 90 16.76 14.85 17.99
CA TRP A 90 15.73 15.15 18.99
C TRP A 90 16.39 15.63 20.29
N VAL A 91 15.71 16.50 21.04
CA VAL A 91 16.20 16.98 22.34
C VAL A 91 15.15 16.71 23.41
N GLN A 92 15.51 15.88 24.39
CA GLN A 92 14.67 15.59 25.54
C GLN A 92 15.26 16.23 26.80
N PRO A 93 14.70 17.36 27.28
CA PRO A 93 15.02 17.86 28.61
C PRO A 93 14.41 16.91 29.66
N ILE A 94 15.21 16.54 30.66
CA ILE A 94 14.79 15.90 31.89
C ILE A 94 15.16 16.87 33.00
N LEU A 95 14.16 17.53 33.57
CA LEU A 95 14.38 18.41 34.70
C LEU A 95 14.47 17.56 35.99
N LEU A 96 15.48 17.83 36.81
CA LEU A 96 15.79 17.05 38.02
C LEU A 96 14.92 17.46 39.21
N GLU A 97 14.50 18.72 39.28
CA GLU A 97 13.63 19.28 40.34
C GLU A 97 12.62 20.31 39.75
N ALA A 98 11.54 20.58 40.49
CA ALA A 98 10.35 21.25 39.97
C ALA A 98 10.62 22.75 39.82
N CYS A 99 10.57 23.26 38.59
CA CYS A 99 10.90 24.64 38.27
C CYS A 99 10.16 25.15 37.02
N ASP A 100 10.08 26.48 36.89
CA ASP A 100 9.52 27.11 35.69
C ASP A 100 10.57 27.14 34.57
N TYR A 101 10.31 26.34 33.53
CA TYR A 101 11.14 26.25 32.33
C TYR A 101 10.52 26.97 31.12
N GLY A 102 9.27 27.45 31.21
CA GLY A 102 8.47 27.90 30.06
C GLY A 102 8.99 29.17 29.38
N HIS A 103 9.91 29.88 30.04
CA HIS A 103 10.56 31.09 29.55
C HIS A 103 12.04 30.89 29.16
N LYS A 104 12.53 29.65 29.16
CA LYS A 104 13.96 29.34 28.90
C LYS A 104 14.19 28.91 27.45
N PRO A 105 15.42 29.05 26.89
CA PRO A 105 15.72 28.68 25.49
C PRO A 105 15.38 27.24 25.10
N TYR A 106 15.32 26.35 26.10
CA TYR A 106 15.00 24.92 25.96
C TYR A 106 13.48 24.64 25.83
N ALA A 107 12.62 25.64 26.01
CA ALA A 107 11.16 25.49 26.01
C ALA A 107 10.58 25.06 24.66
N ASP A 108 11.11 25.60 23.57
CA ASP A 108 10.60 25.41 22.21
C ASP A 108 11.27 24.24 21.46
N TYR A 109 12.03 23.40 22.16
CA TYR A 109 12.75 22.28 21.54
C TYR A 109 11.81 21.13 21.15
N PRO A 110 12.14 20.37 20.09
CA PRO A 110 11.33 19.24 19.63
C PRO A 110 11.42 18.07 20.62
N VAL A 111 10.54 18.09 21.62
CA VAL A 111 10.29 16.99 22.55
C VAL A 111 9.49 15.87 21.90
N PHE A 112 9.59 14.67 22.46
CA PHE A 112 8.87 13.51 21.93
C PHE A 112 7.34 13.70 22.02
N PRO A 113 6.57 13.39 20.96
CA PRO A 113 5.11 13.44 21.02
C PRO A 113 4.59 12.31 21.90
N MET A 114 3.96 12.67 23.02
CA MET A 114 3.36 11.69 23.93
C MET A 114 2.07 11.10 23.33
N PRO A 115 1.72 9.82 23.62
CA PRO A 115 0.52 9.16 23.06
C PRO A 115 -0.82 9.85 23.39
N ASN A 116 -0.84 10.74 24.39
CA ASN A 116 -1.99 11.54 24.79
C ASN A 116 -2.10 12.89 24.05
N GLY A 117 -1.22 13.17 23.08
CA GLY A 117 -1.20 14.41 22.30
C GLY A 117 -0.60 15.63 23.02
N GLN A 118 -0.04 15.47 24.22
CA GLN A 118 0.69 16.54 24.90
C GLN A 118 1.99 16.87 24.15
N LYS A 119 2.23 18.18 23.96
CA LYS A 119 3.43 18.74 23.30
C LYS A 119 4.38 19.47 24.25
N THR A 120 3.99 19.63 25.52
CA THR A 120 4.83 20.21 26.55
C THR A 120 5.88 19.18 26.97
N ALA A 121 7.14 19.61 27.09
CA ALA A 121 8.10 18.85 27.90
C ALA A 121 7.48 18.57 29.28
N LEU A 122 7.64 17.35 29.80
CA LEU A 122 7.20 17.03 31.14
C LEU A 122 8.35 17.19 32.14
N PRO A 123 8.29 18.21 33.01
CA PRO A 123 8.85 18.11 34.37
C PRO A 123 8.08 17.07 35.20
N VAL A 124 8.61 16.43 36.25
CA VAL A 124 9.94 16.37 36.91
C VAL A 124 9.94 15.10 37.79
N LEU A 125 11.07 14.65 38.31
CA LEU A 125 11.16 13.75 39.49
C LEU A 125 10.69 14.44 40.80
N ASP A 126 9.48 14.99 40.83
CA ASP A 126 8.99 15.85 41.94
C ASP A 126 8.45 14.94 43.05
N PRO A 127 8.60 15.25 44.35
CA PRO A 127 7.84 14.59 45.42
C PRO A 127 6.31 14.57 45.23
N SER A 128 5.75 15.31 44.27
CA SER A 128 4.37 15.16 43.78
C SER A 128 4.09 13.88 42.95
N TRP A 129 5.13 13.16 42.51
CA TRP A 129 5.01 11.86 41.85
C TRP A 129 4.85 10.74 42.87
N SER A 130 4.03 9.74 42.53
CA SER A 130 3.81 8.55 43.37
C SER A 130 5.06 7.67 43.55
N SER A 131 6.08 7.83 42.70
CA SER A 131 7.39 7.17 42.81
C SER A 131 8.43 7.79 41.89
N THR A 132 9.65 8.01 42.41
CA THR A 132 10.85 8.38 41.64
C THR A 132 11.14 7.39 40.49
N ALA A 133 10.84 6.10 40.68
CA ALA A 133 11.07 5.08 39.65
C ALA A 133 10.07 5.17 38.48
N GLU A 134 8.84 5.65 38.72
CA GLU A 134 7.86 5.87 37.64
C GLU A 134 8.29 7.07 36.78
N ALA A 135 8.81 8.15 37.37
CA ALA A 135 9.33 9.28 36.62
C ALA A 135 10.54 8.91 35.72
N TRP A 136 11.48 8.10 36.22
CA TRP A 136 12.56 7.53 35.38
C TRP A 136 12.03 6.63 34.27
N LYS A 137 11.02 5.81 34.55
CA LYS A 137 10.35 4.99 33.53
C LYS A 137 9.72 5.87 32.45
N ARG A 138 9.04 6.98 32.80
CA ARG A 138 8.48 7.93 31.82
C ARG A 138 9.55 8.62 30.97
N ALA A 139 10.70 8.97 31.56
CA ALA A 139 11.82 9.51 30.81
C ALA A 139 12.32 8.52 29.74
N VAL A 140 12.40 7.22 30.09
CA VAL A 140 12.78 6.17 29.14
C VAL A 140 11.66 5.85 28.14
N GLU A 141 10.37 5.84 28.52
CA GLU A 141 9.24 5.73 27.57
C GLU A 141 9.33 6.81 26.47
N GLY A 142 9.73 8.04 26.83
CA GLY A 142 10.02 9.10 25.86
C GLY A 142 11.16 8.73 24.90
N VAL A 143 12.28 8.21 25.42
CA VAL A 143 13.41 7.73 24.60
C VAL A 143 13.01 6.55 23.71
N GLU A 144 12.20 5.61 24.20
CA GLU A 144 11.65 4.48 23.45
C GLU A 144 10.76 4.95 22.30
N LEU A 145 9.85 5.89 22.55
CA LEU A 145 9.05 6.54 21.50
C LEU A 145 9.94 7.30 20.51
N GLY A 146 11.00 7.95 20.96
CA GLY A 146 12.00 8.60 20.12
C GLY A 146 12.76 7.63 19.22
N VAL A 147 13.23 6.51 19.78
CA VAL A 147 13.89 5.43 19.05
C VAL A 147 12.92 4.82 18.04
N THR A 148 11.70 4.49 18.46
CA THR A 148 10.63 3.96 17.60
C THR A 148 10.31 4.93 16.48
N TYR A 149 10.19 6.24 16.75
CA TYR A 149 9.98 7.25 15.73
C TYR A 149 11.17 7.38 14.79
N ILE A 150 12.42 7.35 15.27
CA ILE A 150 13.62 7.42 14.43
C ILE A 150 13.78 6.15 13.59
N GLU A 151 13.42 4.98 14.11
CA GLU A 151 13.43 3.72 13.39
C GLU A 151 12.28 3.68 12.36
N GLN A 152 11.06 4.12 12.72
CA GLN A 152 9.97 4.37 11.77
C GLN A 152 10.32 5.42 10.71
N GLN A 153 11.04 6.51 11.05
CA GLN A 153 11.50 7.50 10.08
C GLN A 153 12.67 7.01 9.24
N ARG A 154 13.49 6.06 9.71
CA ARG A 154 14.44 5.32 8.86
C ARG A 154 13.73 4.30 7.98
N SER A 155 12.59 3.78 8.43
CA SER A 155 11.77 2.86 7.64
C SER A 155 10.95 3.56 6.56
N ASN A 156 10.41 4.73 6.90
CA ASN A 156 9.68 5.62 6.02
C ASN A 156 10.60 6.65 5.33
N ALA A 157 11.91 6.64 5.62
CA ALA A 157 12.87 7.47 4.92
C ALA A 157 12.80 7.14 3.44
N PRO A 158 12.83 8.14 2.54
CA PRO A 158 13.21 7.87 1.18
C PRO A 158 14.58 7.19 1.23
N THR A 159 14.65 5.96 0.72
CA THR A 159 15.89 5.20 0.63
C THR A 159 16.94 6.08 -0.02
N ALA A 160 18.22 5.94 0.40
CA ALA A 160 19.33 6.71 -0.15
C ALA A 160 19.19 6.83 -1.68
N VAL A 161 19.16 8.08 -2.17
CA VAL A 161 18.60 8.47 -3.48
C VAL A 161 19.03 7.49 -4.59
N GLY A 162 18.11 6.61 -4.99
CA GLY A 162 18.34 5.62 -6.05
C GLY A 162 18.16 4.14 -5.67
N GLN A 163 17.85 3.77 -4.42
CA GLN A 163 17.63 2.36 -4.04
C GLN A 163 16.14 2.06 -3.73
N GLN A 164 15.57 1.02 -4.35
CA GLN A 164 14.17 0.64 -4.12
C GLN A 164 14.02 -0.31 -2.92
N GLN A 165 12.90 -0.22 -2.21
CA GLN A 165 12.48 -1.15 -1.16
C GLN A 165 11.88 -2.40 -1.81
N LYS A 166 12.39 -3.59 -1.49
CA LYS A 166 11.91 -4.83 -2.11
C LYS A 166 10.80 -5.51 -1.29
N LEU A 167 9.68 -5.79 -1.96
CA LEU A 167 8.66 -6.74 -1.53
C LEU A 167 8.89 -8.06 -2.28
N LEU A 168 9.11 -9.15 -1.54
CA LEU A 168 9.19 -10.50 -2.08
C LEU A 168 7.85 -11.20 -1.88
N LEU A 169 7.18 -11.54 -2.98
CA LEU A 169 5.97 -12.37 -2.97
C LEU A 169 6.37 -13.84 -3.18
N LEU A 170 6.13 -14.67 -2.18
CA LEU A 170 6.34 -16.12 -2.18
C LEU A 170 4.99 -16.82 -2.38
N THR A 171 4.93 -17.82 -3.26
CA THR A 171 3.71 -18.63 -3.45
C THR A 171 3.96 -20.13 -3.40
N ALA A 172 3.13 -20.88 -2.67
CA ALA A 172 3.18 -22.35 -2.62
C ALA A 172 1.78 -22.98 -2.76
N ASN A 173 1.62 -23.88 -3.73
CA ASN A 173 0.35 -24.56 -4.06
C ASN A 173 0.59 -26.05 -4.40
N PRO A 174 1.11 -26.88 -3.46
CA PRO A 174 1.60 -28.22 -3.78
C PRO A 174 0.54 -29.16 -4.37
N LYS A 175 0.96 -30.13 -5.20
CA LYS A 175 0.04 -30.96 -6.02
C LYS A 175 -1.02 -31.76 -5.22
N ASN A 176 -0.79 -31.96 -3.93
CA ASN A 176 -1.66 -32.72 -3.02
C ASN A 176 -2.47 -31.82 -2.06
N THR A 177 -2.50 -30.51 -2.27
CA THR A 177 -3.39 -29.58 -1.55
C THR A 177 -4.58 -29.17 -2.43
N GLN A 178 -5.54 -28.43 -1.86
CA GLN A 178 -6.62 -27.82 -2.63
C GLN A 178 -6.05 -26.71 -3.51
N ALA A 179 -6.20 -26.81 -4.84
CA ALA A 179 -5.63 -25.82 -5.76
C ALA A 179 -6.18 -24.40 -5.51
N LEU A 180 -5.29 -23.47 -5.16
CA LEU A 180 -5.57 -22.03 -5.03
C LEU A 180 -5.18 -21.27 -6.31
N ASP A 181 -5.91 -20.22 -6.69
CA ASP A 181 -5.46 -19.28 -7.75
C ASP A 181 -4.73 -18.06 -7.15
N LEU A 182 -3.51 -18.33 -6.69
CA LEU A 182 -2.63 -17.33 -6.06
C LEU A 182 -2.27 -16.15 -7.00
N ASN A 183 -2.51 -16.29 -8.31
CA ASN A 183 -2.29 -15.21 -9.26
C ASN A 183 -3.25 -14.04 -9.05
N ILE A 184 -4.47 -14.28 -8.54
CA ILE A 184 -5.44 -13.20 -8.32
C ILE A 184 -4.90 -12.22 -7.27
N GLU A 185 -4.37 -12.75 -6.16
CA GLU A 185 -3.72 -11.94 -5.12
C GLU A 185 -2.46 -11.22 -5.65
N ILE A 186 -1.56 -11.93 -6.32
CA ILE A 186 -0.35 -11.31 -6.92
C ILE A 186 -0.73 -10.13 -7.83
N ASN A 187 -1.77 -10.29 -8.64
CA ASN A 187 -2.23 -9.23 -9.54
C ASN A 187 -2.87 -8.07 -8.78
N ALA A 188 -3.63 -8.33 -7.70
CA ALA A 188 -4.17 -7.30 -6.81
C ALA A 188 -3.04 -6.46 -6.20
N ILE A 189 -2.03 -7.10 -5.59
CA ILE A 189 -0.86 -6.41 -4.99
C ILE A 189 -0.09 -5.61 -6.06
N LYS A 190 0.14 -6.18 -7.26
CA LYS A 190 0.81 -5.47 -8.36
C LYS A 190 -0.03 -4.31 -8.92
N ASN A 191 -1.35 -4.39 -8.84
CA ASN A 191 -2.24 -3.30 -9.23
C ASN A 191 -2.30 -2.19 -8.17
N ALA A 192 -2.30 -2.55 -6.88
CA ALA A 192 -2.13 -1.60 -5.77
C ALA A 192 -0.84 -0.78 -5.94
N LEU A 193 0.30 -1.43 -6.24
CA LEU A 193 1.55 -0.73 -6.53
C LEU A 193 1.38 0.29 -7.66
N ARG A 194 0.84 -0.13 -8.81
CA ARG A 194 0.68 0.76 -9.99
C ARG A 194 -0.22 1.97 -9.73
N ARG A 195 -1.16 1.87 -8.78
CA ARG A 195 -2.11 2.93 -8.42
C ARG A 195 -1.59 3.89 -7.35
N SER A 196 -0.47 3.57 -6.71
CA SER A 196 0.03 4.32 -5.55
C SER A 196 1.04 5.40 -5.92
N ASP A 197 1.14 6.42 -5.06
CA ASP A 197 1.94 7.62 -5.30
C ASP A 197 3.44 7.34 -5.20
N TYR A 198 3.88 6.57 -4.20
CA TYR A 198 5.29 6.23 -3.98
C TYR A 198 5.74 4.91 -4.63
N ARG A 199 5.00 4.41 -5.64
CA ARG A 199 5.31 3.16 -6.35
C ARG A 199 6.76 3.04 -6.83
N ASP A 200 7.38 4.16 -7.20
CA ASP A 200 8.74 4.19 -7.76
C ASP A 200 9.81 3.94 -6.67
N ASN A 201 9.43 3.97 -5.39
CA ASN A 201 10.26 3.56 -4.26
C ASN A 201 10.28 2.04 -4.03
N PHE A 202 9.48 1.25 -4.75
CA PHE A 202 9.31 -0.19 -4.49
C PHE A 202 9.65 -1.07 -5.68
N GLU A 203 10.25 -2.22 -5.39
CA GLU A 203 10.47 -3.34 -6.29
C GLU A 203 9.63 -4.53 -5.81
N VAL A 204 8.92 -5.23 -6.70
CA VAL A 204 8.09 -6.40 -6.34
C VAL A 204 8.58 -7.64 -7.08
N GLU A 205 9.31 -8.49 -6.35
CA GLU A 205 9.87 -9.74 -6.85
C GLU A 205 8.92 -10.91 -6.61
N LEU A 206 8.93 -11.91 -7.50
CA LEU A 206 8.09 -13.11 -7.42
C LEU A 206 8.95 -14.37 -7.30
N SER A 207 8.85 -15.09 -6.18
CA SER A 207 9.29 -16.48 -6.11
C SER A 207 8.06 -17.40 -6.15
N LEU A 208 7.72 -17.83 -7.37
CA LEU A 208 6.66 -18.80 -7.61
C LEU A 208 7.13 -20.21 -7.26
N ASP A 209 6.18 -21.07 -6.93
CA ASP A 209 6.37 -22.47 -6.56
C ASP A 209 7.50 -22.73 -5.54
N ILE A 210 7.55 -21.91 -4.48
CA ILE A 210 8.68 -21.90 -3.54
C ILE A 210 8.86 -23.25 -2.84
N GLN A 211 10.05 -23.83 -3.01
CA GLN A 211 10.47 -25.05 -2.32
C GLN A 211 11.01 -24.72 -0.93
N LYS A 212 10.74 -25.57 0.07
CA LYS A 212 11.17 -25.32 1.46
C LYS A 212 12.68 -25.10 1.58
N LYS A 213 13.48 -25.91 0.88
CA LYS A 213 14.95 -25.80 0.82
C LYS A 213 15.46 -24.52 0.13
N ALA A 214 14.66 -23.91 -0.75
CA ALA A 214 15.05 -22.73 -1.52
C ALA A 214 14.80 -21.43 -0.74
N LEU A 215 13.92 -21.43 0.27
CA LEU A 215 13.53 -20.23 1.02
C LEU A 215 14.73 -19.45 1.60
N LEU A 216 15.72 -20.14 2.19
CA LEU A 216 16.94 -19.52 2.70
C LEU A 216 17.74 -18.82 1.59
N GLU A 217 17.90 -19.48 0.44
CA GLU A 217 18.63 -18.96 -0.71
C GLU A 217 17.91 -17.73 -1.29
N THR A 218 16.59 -17.80 -1.45
CA THR A 218 15.77 -16.69 -1.93
C THR A 218 15.88 -15.46 -1.01
N LEU A 219 15.79 -15.65 0.31
CA LEU A 219 15.94 -14.54 1.27
C LEU A 219 17.36 -13.93 1.25
N LEU A 220 18.41 -14.73 1.05
CA LEU A 220 19.80 -14.27 0.91
C LEU A 220 20.05 -13.49 -0.39
N GLN A 221 19.47 -13.94 -1.50
CA GLN A 221 19.60 -13.31 -2.82
C GLN A 221 18.82 -12.00 -2.88
N GLU A 222 17.54 -12.04 -2.50
CA GLU A 222 16.64 -10.92 -2.70
C GLU A 222 16.79 -9.82 -1.64
N LYS A 223 17.16 -10.17 -0.40
CA LYS A 223 17.25 -9.26 0.75
C LYS A 223 16.01 -8.37 0.89
N PRO A 224 14.80 -8.95 0.94
CA PRO A 224 13.57 -8.19 0.96
C PRO A 224 13.42 -7.36 2.24
N ARG A 225 12.66 -6.28 2.12
CA ARG A 225 12.16 -5.47 3.23
C ARG A 225 10.80 -5.96 3.73
N PHE A 226 9.97 -6.42 2.80
CA PHE A 226 8.67 -7.02 3.05
C PHE A 226 8.64 -8.43 2.46
N VAL A 227 8.12 -9.40 3.20
CA VAL A 227 7.88 -10.76 2.69
C VAL A 227 6.39 -11.05 2.78
N HIS A 228 5.78 -11.37 1.64
CA HIS A 228 4.43 -11.94 1.58
C HIS A 228 4.55 -13.43 1.28
N PHE A 229 3.82 -14.25 2.02
CA PHE A 229 3.63 -15.66 1.72
C PHE A 229 2.16 -15.92 1.43
N SER A 230 1.87 -16.51 0.27
CA SER A 230 0.54 -16.91 -0.16
C SER A 230 0.51 -18.42 -0.41
N GLY A 231 -0.38 -19.14 0.28
CA GLY A 231 -0.45 -20.59 0.18
C GLY A 231 -1.18 -21.25 1.35
N HIS A 232 -0.87 -22.51 1.63
CA HIS A 232 -1.53 -23.28 2.67
C HIS A 232 -0.80 -23.25 4.01
N GLY A 233 -1.56 -23.08 5.08
CA GLY A 233 -1.14 -23.39 6.46
C GLY A 233 -1.82 -24.67 6.94
N SER A 234 -1.23 -25.30 7.96
CA SER A 234 -1.69 -26.54 8.59
C SER A 234 -1.94 -26.34 10.10
N GLY A 235 -2.39 -25.15 10.50
CA GLY A 235 -2.53 -24.81 11.92
C GLY A 235 -1.17 -24.74 12.62
N GLU A 236 -1.08 -25.25 13.84
CA GLU A 236 0.16 -25.23 14.64
C GLU A 236 1.33 -25.96 13.96
N ASP A 237 1.05 -26.95 13.11
CA ASP A 237 2.06 -27.75 12.41
C ASP A 237 3.00 -26.91 11.54
N GLY A 238 2.51 -25.84 10.89
CA GLY A 238 3.34 -25.00 10.01
C GLY A 238 2.69 -24.55 8.70
N LEU A 239 3.54 -24.05 7.81
CA LEU A 239 3.20 -23.67 6.43
C LEU A 239 3.64 -24.75 5.45
N LEU A 240 2.90 -24.92 4.35
CA LEU A 240 3.20 -25.90 3.31
C LEU A 240 3.93 -25.26 2.13
N PHE A 241 5.10 -25.83 1.81
CA PHE A 241 5.96 -25.46 0.68
C PHE A 241 6.00 -26.60 -0.34
N TYR A 242 6.63 -26.39 -1.50
CA TYR A 242 6.91 -27.49 -2.43
C TYR A 242 8.07 -28.37 -1.92
N GLY A 243 7.83 -29.68 -1.91
CA GLY A 243 8.83 -30.73 -1.81
C GLY A 243 9.47 -31.06 -3.17
N ALA A 244 10.39 -32.02 -3.17
CA ALA A 244 11.26 -32.30 -4.33
C ALA A 244 10.54 -32.90 -5.55
N ALA A 245 9.42 -33.63 -5.38
CA ALA A 245 8.61 -34.13 -6.49
C ALA A 245 7.28 -33.35 -6.71
N GLY A 246 7.09 -32.27 -5.97
CA GLY A 246 5.98 -31.32 -6.10
C GLY A 246 4.80 -31.54 -5.14
N GLU A 247 4.91 -32.52 -4.26
CA GLU A 247 4.13 -32.69 -3.03
C GLU A 247 4.38 -31.57 -2.00
N SER A 248 3.57 -31.51 -0.96
CA SER A 248 3.71 -30.57 0.16
C SER A 248 4.83 -30.99 1.13
N GLU A 249 5.72 -30.06 1.46
CA GLU A 249 6.68 -30.18 2.55
C GLU A 249 6.39 -29.13 3.64
N LEU A 250 6.27 -29.56 4.89
CA LEU A 250 5.91 -28.72 6.03
C LEU A 250 7.13 -27.95 6.58
N ALA A 251 6.95 -26.66 6.88
CA ALA A 251 7.87 -25.85 7.67
C ALA A 251 7.18 -25.36 8.95
N ASP A 252 7.61 -25.87 10.10
CA ASP A 252 7.06 -25.50 11.40
C ASP A 252 7.43 -24.07 11.85
N GLY A 253 6.65 -23.54 12.79
CA GLY A 253 6.85 -22.19 13.33
C GLY A 253 8.26 -21.95 13.91
N PRO A 254 8.79 -22.82 14.80
CA PRO A 254 10.13 -22.67 15.34
C PRO A 254 11.25 -22.61 14.29
N SER A 255 11.16 -23.40 13.21
CA SER A 255 12.10 -23.40 12.10
C SER A 255 12.01 -22.11 11.27
N LEU A 256 10.79 -21.65 10.98
CA LEU A 256 10.55 -20.37 10.30
C LEU A 256 11.08 -19.19 11.14
N ALA A 257 10.83 -19.17 12.45
CA ALA A 257 11.32 -18.13 13.35
C ALA A 257 12.86 -18.08 13.41
N GLN A 258 13.52 -19.24 13.50
CA GLN A 258 14.99 -19.32 13.42
C GLN A 258 15.54 -18.81 12.08
N LEU A 259 14.85 -19.10 10.97
CA LEU A 259 15.23 -18.59 9.66
C LEU A 259 15.09 -17.06 9.58
N PHE A 260 13.91 -16.52 9.91
CA PHE A 260 13.63 -15.08 9.85
C PHE A 260 14.52 -14.25 10.78
N ARG A 261 14.91 -14.80 11.94
CA ARG A 261 15.91 -14.20 12.85
C ARG A 261 17.23 -13.84 12.14
N LEU A 262 17.67 -14.62 11.16
CA LEU A 262 18.90 -14.32 10.40
C LEU A 262 18.78 -13.05 9.55
N PHE A 263 17.55 -12.60 9.26
CA PHE A 263 17.21 -11.48 8.38
C PHE A 263 16.57 -10.29 9.11
N GLN A 264 16.49 -10.31 10.45
CA GLN A 264 15.92 -9.26 11.30
C GLN A 264 16.53 -7.84 11.14
N LYS A 265 17.60 -7.70 10.35
CA LYS A 265 18.23 -6.42 10.00
C LYS A 265 17.73 -5.80 8.70
N TYR A 266 16.97 -6.56 7.90
CA TYR A 266 16.54 -6.17 6.56
C TYR A 266 15.02 -6.28 6.39
N ILE A 267 14.39 -7.29 6.99
CA ILE A 267 12.95 -7.52 6.92
C ILE A 267 12.26 -6.77 8.06
N ASP A 268 11.40 -5.82 7.71
CA ASP A 268 10.55 -5.12 8.68
C ASP A 268 9.24 -5.86 8.93
N CYS A 269 8.69 -6.46 7.86
CA CYS A 269 7.34 -7.03 7.88
C CYS A 269 7.24 -8.37 7.12
N VAL A 270 6.61 -9.34 7.77
CA VAL A 270 6.24 -10.64 7.20
C VAL A 270 4.72 -10.79 7.24
N PHE A 271 4.09 -11.02 6.09
CA PHE A 271 2.66 -11.31 5.98
C PHE A 271 2.48 -12.76 5.53
N LEU A 272 1.95 -13.59 6.42
CA LEU A 272 1.60 -14.99 6.19
C LEU A 272 0.12 -15.11 5.81
N ASN A 273 -0.21 -14.82 4.54
CA ASN A 273 -1.55 -15.07 4.02
C ASN A 273 -1.75 -16.57 3.72
N ALA A 274 -1.97 -17.33 4.79
CA ALA A 274 -2.21 -18.76 4.77
C ALA A 274 -3.13 -19.12 5.95
N CYS A 275 -4.09 -20.02 5.74
CA CYS A 275 -5.07 -20.37 6.77
C CYS A 275 -4.42 -20.88 8.07
N TYR A 276 -4.88 -20.35 9.21
CA TYR A 276 -4.39 -20.69 10.55
C TYR A 276 -2.90 -20.37 10.81
N SER A 277 -2.33 -19.37 10.12
CA SER A 277 -0.91 -18.99 10.24
C SER A 277 -0.52 -18.23 11.52
N GLU A 278 -1.47 -17.96 12.43
CA GLU A 278 -1.21 -17.20 13.67
C GLU A 278 -0.10 -17.81 14.52
N ALA A 279 -0.05 -19.15 14.65
CA ALA A 279 0.96 -19.83 15.48
C ALA A 279 2.38 -19.54 14.98
N GLN A 280 2.58 -19.48 13.66
CA GLN A 280 3.87 -19.15 13.04
C GLN A 280 4.13 -17.63 13.11
N ALA A 281 3.11 -16.80 12.91
CA ALA A 281 3.23 -15.34 13.01
C ALA A 281 3.75 -14.92 14.40
N LYS A 282 3.17 -15.48 15.46
CA LYS A 282 3.52 -15.21 16.87
C LYS A 282 4.99 -15.52 17.21
N VAL A 283 5.56 -16.60 16.66
CA VAL A 283 6.96 -16.97 16.93
C VAL A 283 7.96 -16.21 16.04
N ILE A 284 7.57 -15.82 14.82
CA ILE A 284 8.40 -14.96 13.95
C ILE A 284 8.46 -13.53 14.50
N ALA A 285 7.37 -13.04 15.12
CA ALA A 285 7.28 -11.70 15.71
C ALA A 285 8.23 -11.48 16.91
N GLN A 286 8.88 -12.53 17.43
CA GLN A 286 9.96 -12.41 18.41
C GLN A 286 11.24 -11.80 17.81
N TYR A 287 11.35 -11.76 16.47
CA TYR A 287 12.55 -11.31 15.75
C TYR A 287 12.26 -10.28 14.65
N ILE A 288 11.08 -10.35 14.01
CA ILE A 288 10.66 -9.38 12.99
C ILE A 288 9.72 -8.34 13.63
N PRO A 289 9.91 -7.02 13.40
CA PRO A 289 9.11 -5.97 14.02
C PRO A 289 7.60 -6.13 13.81
N TYR A 290 7.19 -6.50 12.58
CA TYR A 290 5.78 -6.62 12.20
C TYR A 290 5.48 -7.98 11.57
N VAL A 291 4.51 -8.72 12.10
CA VAL A 291 4.09 -9.99 11.51
C VAL A 291 2.57 -10.11 11.46
N ILE A 292 2.04 -10.46 10.30
CA ILE A 292 0.62 -10.70 10.07
C ILE A 292 0.42 -12.20 9.83
N GLY A 293 -0.53 -12.80 10.54
CA GLY A 293 -1.05 -14.13 10.24
C GLY A 293 -2.59 -14.15 10.29
N THR A 294 -3.20 -15.33 10.15
CA THR A 294 -4.65 -15.49 10.31
C THR A 294 -4.96 -16.52 11.40
N ASN A 295 -5.99 -16.27 12.19
CA ASN A 295 -6.39 -17.18 13.28
C ASN A 295 -7.25 -18.37 12.80
N ASN A 296 -7.76 -18.32 11.58
CA ASN A 296 -8.66 -19.31 10.99
C ASN A 296 -8.54 -19.26 9.44
N ALA A 297 -9.39 -19.99 8.70
CA ALA A 297 -9.48 -19.87 7.24
C ALA A 297 -10.19 -18.57 6.79
N LEU A 298 -9.46 -17.72 6.05
CA LEU A 298 -10.07 -16.62 5.30
C LEU A 298 -10.77 -17.17 4.05
N SER A 299 -11.81 -16.49 3.55
CA SER A 299 -12.23 -16.71 2.16
C SER A 299 -11.23 -16.06 1.22
N ASP A 300 -11.04 -16.64 0.03
CA ASP A 300 -10.14 -16.10 -1.01
C ASP A 300 -10.42 -14.60 -1.27
N GLN A 301 -11.69 -14.20 -1.31
CA GLN A 301 -12.09 -12.81 -1.54
C GLN A 301 -11.63 -11.86 -0.41
N GLN A 302 -11.74 -12.28 0.86
CA GLN A 302 -11.28 -11.49 1.99
C GLN A 302 -9.76 -11.41 2.04
N ALA A 303 -9.08 -12.52 1.75
CA ALA A 303 -7.62 -12.58 1.68
C ALA A 303 -7.06 -11.64 0.59
N ILE A 304 -7.59 -11.72 -0.64
CA ILE A 304 -7.20 -10.85 -1.76
C ILE A 304 -7.47 -9.38 -1.44
N LEU A 305 -8.66 -9.05 -0.93
CA LEU A 305 -9.04 -7.67 -0.61
C LEU A 305 -8.16 -7.07 0.50
N PHE A 306 -7.89 -7.84 1.55
CA PHE A 306 -7.03 -7.41 2.65
C PHE A 306 -5.61 -7.14 2.14
N SER A 307 -5.02 -8.06 1.37
CA SER A 307 -3.68 -7.89 0.81
C SER A 307 -3.58 -6.72 -0.18
N GLU A 308 -4.60 -6.52 -1.04
CA GLU A 308 -4.63 -5.35 -1.92
C GLU A 308 -4.64 -4.05 -1.12
N ALA A 309 -5.51 -3.94 -0.11
CA ALA A 309 -5.65 -2.74 0.70
C ALA A 309 -4.42 -2.47 1.57
N PHE A 310 -3.85 -3.51 2.17
CA PHE A 310 -2.62 -3.45 2.98
C PHE A 310 -1.45 -2.91 2.16
N TYR A 311 -1.16 -3.55 1.01
CA TYR A 311 -0.05 -3.10 0.17
C TYR A 311 -0.32 -1.76 -0.51
N MET A 312 -1.57 -1.44 -0.87
CA MET A 312 -1.93 -0.10 -1.33
C MET A 312 -1.57 0.97 -0.29
N ALA A 313 -1.82 0.73 1.00
CA ALA A 313 -1.42 1.67 2.05
C ALA A 313 0.11 1.78 2.18
N ILE A 314 0.84 0.66 2.24
CA ILE A 314 2.32 0.62 2.26
C ILE A 314 2.92 1.40 1.08
N PHE A 315 2.43 1.18 -0.13
CA PHE A 315 2.90 1.88 -1.34
C PHE A 315 2.50 3.37 -1.39
N ASN A 316 1.62 3.83 -0.49
CA ASN A 316 1.31 5.23 -0.23
C ASN A 316 1.95 5.74 1.09
N GLY A 317 2.96 5.03 1.61
CA GLY A 317 3.88 5.55 2.63
C GLY A 317 3.40 5.42 4.08
N THR A 318 2.38 4.59 4.34
CA THR A 318 1.96 4.28 5.71
C THR A 318 2.89 3.25 6.36
N THR A 319 2.91 3.20 7.69
CA THR A 319 3.53 2.10 8.45
C THR A 319 2.73 0.79 8.30
N PRO A 320 3.32 -0.37 8.64
CA PRO A 320 2.60 -1.65 8.68
C PRO A 320 1.38 -1.67 9.62
N ALA A 321 1.44 -0.97 10.75
CA ALA A 321 0.30 -0.87 11.69
C ALA A 321 -0.87 -0.08 11.10
N GLU A 322 -0.59 1.08 10.47
CA GLU A 322 -1.60 1.88 9.76
C GLU A 322 -2.16 1.13 8.54
N ALA A 323 -1.31 0.45 7.77
CA ALA A 323 -1.72 -0.38 6.64
C ALA A 323 -2.64 -1.53 7.06
N PHE A 324 -2.35 -2.17 8.18
CA PHE A 324 -3.20 -3.22 8.76
C PHE A 324 -4.58 -2.68 9.19
N ALA A 325 -4.62 -1.50 9.81
CA ALA A 325 -5.87 -0.85 10.20
C ALA A 325 -6.72 -0.46 8.98
N LEU A 326 -6.10 0.10 7.94
CA LEU A 326 -6.76 0.46 6.68
C LEU A 326 -7.28 -0.77 5.93
N ALA A 327 -6.50 -1.86 5.89
CA ALA A 327 -6.91 -3.12 5.28
C ALA A 327 -8.09 -3.76 6.01
N SER A 328 -8.05 -3.76 7.35
CA SER A 328 -9.15 -4.24 8.20
C SER A 328 -10.43 -3.45 7.91
N ALA A 329 -10.36 -2.12 7.92
CA ALA A 329 -11.50 -1.25 7.64
C ALA A 329 -12.06 -1.44 6.22
N GLN A 330 -11.21 -1.69 5.22
CA GLN A 330 -11.64 -1.97 3.85
C GLN A 330 -12.41 -3.29 3.75
N VAL A 331 -11.99 -4.35 4.47
CA VAL A 331 -12.73 -5.62 4.51
C VAL A 331 -14.07 -5.46 5.22
N ASP A 332 -14.08 -4.79 6.37
CA ASP A 332 -15.30 -4.53 7.16
C ASP A 332 -16.33 -3.72 6.34
N PHE A 333 -15.87 -2.70 5.60
CA PHE A 333 -16.72 -1.85 4.76
C PHE A 333 -17.44 -2.59 3.63
N GLN A 334 -16.87 -3.70 3.12
CA GLN A 334 -17.53 -4.52 2.09
C GLN A 334 -18.64 -5.43 2.66
N ASN A 335 -18.88 -5.44 3.98
CA ASN A 335 -19.90 -6.26 4.63
C ASN A 335 -19.82 -7.76 4.27
N LEU A 336 -18.60 -8.27 4.06
CA LEU A 336 -18.35 -9.67 3.76
C LEU A 336 -18.70 -10.56 4.98
N PRO A 337 -19.19 -11.79 4.76
CA PRO A 337 -19.60 -12.66 5.86
C PRO A 337 -18.44 -12.92 6.84
N PRO A 338 -18.71 -13.03 8.15
CA PRO A 338 -17.66 -13.18 9.15
C PRO A 338 -16.86 -14.47 8.92
N SER A 339 -15.56 -14.29 8.68
CA SER A 339 -14.57 -15.36 8.48
C SER A 339 -13.52 -15.33 9.59
N ALA A 340 -12.39 -16.00 9.35
CA ALA A 340 -11.14 -15.68 10.05
C ALA A 340 -10.82 -14.19 10.09
N GLN A 341 -9.97 -13.83 11.04
CA GLN A 341 -9.45 -12.49 11.22
C GLN A 341 -7.95 -12.49 10.94
N ALA A 342 -7.46 -11.40 10.36
CA ALA A 342 -6.04 -11.12 10.33
C ALA A 342 -5.58 -10.74 11.75
N MET A 343 -4.40 -11.20 12.15
CA MET A 343 -3.82 -11.03 13.48
C MET A 343 -2.50 -10.27 13.33
N PHE A 344 -2.43 -9.06 13.91
CA PHE A 344 -1.26 -8.18 13.81
C PHE A 344 -0.37 -8.27 15.05
N TYR A 345 0.83 -8.80 14.88
CA TYR A 345 1.86 -8.83 15.90
C TYR A 345 2.89 -7.72 15.66
N GLU A 346 3.12 -6.90 16.68
CA GLU A 346 4.14 -5.85 16.73
C GLU A 346 5.11 -6.15 17.88
N HIS A 347 6.40 -6.31 17.58
CA HIS A 347 7.45 -6.62 18.56
C HIS A 347 7.10 -7.80 19.50
N GLY A 348 6.44 -8.82 18.96
CA GLY A 348 6.02 -10.04 19.67
C GLY A 348 4.72 -9.93 20.47
N GLN A 349 4.08 -8.75 20.50
CA GLN A 349 2.78 -8.53 21.14
C GLN A 349 1.67 -8.47 20.10
N LEU A 350 0.48 -8.99 20.43
CA LEU A 350 -0.71 -8.87 19.58
C LEU A 350 -1.37 -7.50 19.86
N THR A 351 -1.35 -6.59 18.88
CA THR A 351 -1.71 -5.18 19.11
C THR A 351 -3.12 -4.84 18.63
N LEU A 352 -3.64 -5.53 17.61
CA LEU A 352 -4.98 -5.33 17.07
C LEU A 352 -5.59 -6.68 16.64
N SER A 353 -6.75 -7.03 17.21
CA SER A 353 -7.67 -8.00 16.63
C SER A 353 -8.88 -7.27 16.06
N GLN A 354 -9.34 -7.65 14.87
CA GLN A 354 -10.65 -7.23 14.37
C GLN A 354 -11.71 -7.67 15.40
N LYS A 355 -12.68 -6.81 15.72
CA LYS A 355 -13.68 -7.17 16.75
C LYS A 355 -14.46 -8.40 16.31
N ALA A 356 -14.37 -9.47 17.10
CA ALA A 356 -15.24 -10.62 16.93
C ALA A 356 -16.71 -10.19 17.09
N ALA A 357 -17.54 -10.51 16.11
CA ALA A 357 -18.98 -10.37 16.21
C ALA A 357 -19.50 -11.39 17.24
N ALA A 358 -19.62 -10.95 18.50
CA ALA A 358 -20.10 -11.79 19.58
C ALA A 358 -21.59 -12.12 19.38
N SER A 359 -21.87 -13.39 19.11
CA SER A 359 -23.20 -13.97 19.22
C SER A 359 -23.69 -13.97 20.66
N SER A 360 -24.90 -13.45 20.92
CA SER A 360 -25.66 -13.76 22.12
C SER A 360 -27.13 -14.00 21.79
N GLU A 361 -27.58 -15.25 22.00
CA GLU A 361 -29.00 -15.57 22.08
C GLU A 361 -29.58 -15.24 23.47
N MET A 362 -30.91 -15.35 23.56
CA MET A 362 -31.75 -15.38 24.77
C MET A 362 -32.00 -14.05 25.49
N SER A 363 -33.20 -13.49 25.31
CA SER A 363 -34.32 -13.80 26.24
C SER A 363 -35.61 -13.09 25.81
N VAL A 364 -36.77 -13.75 25.96
CA VAL A 364 -38.09 -13.18 25.61
C VAL A 364 -38.90 -12.85 26.86
N GLY A 365 -39.23 -11.56 26.99
CA GLY A 365 -40.44 -11.06 27.67
C GLY A 365 -40.35 -10.74 29.18
N PRO A 366 -41.44 -10.17 29.77
CA PRO A 366 -42.70 -9.77 29.14
C PRO A 366 -43.03 -8.26 29.24
N THR A 367 -44.12 -7.89 28.57
CA THR A 367 -44.74 -6.56 28.43
C THR A 367 -45.10 -5.84 29.74
N ARG A 368 -44.99 -4.51 29.76
CA ARG A 368 -45.97 -3.63 30.43
C ARG A 368 -46.15 -2.30 29.67
N SER A 369 -47.38 -1.82 29.64
CA SER A 369 -47.90 -0.79 28.72
C SER A 369 -47.92 0.63 29.32
N THR A 370 -48.05 1.63 28.42
CA THR A 370 -48.57 3.01 28.66
C THR A 370 -47.74 3.91 29.59
N GLU A 371 -47.60 5.22 29.37
CA GLU A 371 -48.59 6.18 28.87
C GLU A 371 -48.14 7.08 27.70
N VAL A 372 -49.10 7.85 27.16
CA VAL A 372 -48.99 8.70 25.98
C VAL A 372 -49.38 10.13 26.37
N GLU A 373 -48.59 11.13 25.98
CA GLU A 373 -49.08 12.50 25.78
C GLU A 373 -48.83 12.95 24.33
N LYS A 374 -49.73 13.80 23.83
CA LYS A 374 -50.00 13.99 22.40
C LYS A 374 -50.42 15.44 22.11
N VAL A 375 -49.62 16.17 21.34
CA VAL A 375 -50.00 17.43 20.66
C VAL A 375 -49.22 17.51 19.33
N GLU A 376 -49.82 17.05 18.22
CA GLU A 376 -50.34 17.85 17.08
C GLU A 376 -49.34 18.13 15.93
N GLU A 377 -49.76 17.77 14.72
CA GLU A 377 -49.07 18.08 13.45
C GLU A 377 -49.61 19.38 12.83
N PRO A 378 -48.78 20.14 12.12
CA PRO A 378 -49.21 20.97 11.00
C PRO A 378 -48.66 20.49 9.65
N LYS A 379 -49.31 20.96 8.57
CA LYS A 379 -49.20 20.44 7.20
C LYS A 379 -47.94 20.84 6.44
N VAL A 380 -47.67 20.05 5.40
CA VAL A 380 -46.72 20.29 4.30
C VAL A 380 -47.02 21.61 3.56
N GLU A 381 -45.98 22.40 3.31
CA GLU A 381 -45.90 23.38 2.20
C GLU A 381 -44.49 23.36 1.59
N GLU A 382 -44.37 23.73 0.32
CA GLU A 382 -43.19 23.50 -0.53
C GLU A 382 -42.00 24.44 -0.21
N PRO A 383 -40.72 23.98 -0.31
CA PRO A 383 -39.58 24.86 -0.20
C PRO A 383 -39.34 25.63 -1.51
N LYS A 384 -39.29 26.96 -1.42
CA LYS A 384 -38.79 27.84 -2.50
C LYS A 384 -37.26 27.89 -2.49
N THR A 385 -36.72 28.04 -3.70
CA THR A 385 -35.33 28.34 -4.06
C THR A 385 -34.56 29.27 -3.11
N GLU A 386 -33.37 28.83 -2.70
CA GLU A 386 -32.22 29.67 -2.35
C GLU A 386 -31.06 29.42 -3.34
N GLU A 387 -30.21 30.43 -3.55
CA GLU A 387 -29.15 30.44 -4.57
C GLU A 387 -27.89 29.66 -4.13
N PRO A 388 -27.18 28.98 -5.05
CA PRO A 388 -25.95 28.27 -4.72
C PRO A 388 -24.72 29.20 -4.64
N LEU A 389 -23.90 29.00 -3.61
CA LEU A 389 -22.55 29.56 -3.50
C LEU A 389 -21.62 29.03 -4.62
N PRO A 390 -20.61 29.82 -5.05
CA PRO A 390 -19.93 29.60 -6.33
C PRO A 390 -19.06 28.35 -6.37
N GLN A 391 -19.20 27.57 -7.45
CA GLN A 391 -18.32 26.44 -7.78
C GLN A 391 -17.06 26.92 -8.53
N PRO A 392 -15.91 26.20 -8.40
CA PRO A 392 -14.73 26.47 -9.21
C PRO A 392 -14.98 26.24 -10.70
N GLU A 393 -14.29 26.99 -11.55
CA GLU A 393 -14.69 27.25 -12.95
C GLU A 393 -14.78 26.02 -13.85
N VAL A 394 -15.87 25.98 -14.64
CA VAL A 394 -16.15 24.96 -15.65
C VAL A 394 -15.29 25.18 -16.90
N SER A 395 -14.49 24.19 -17.28
CA SER A 395 -13.80 24.17 -18.58
C SER A 395 -14.65 23.51 -19.68
N ALA A 396 -15.56 24.31 -20.24
CA ALA A 396 -16.23 24.16 -21.54
C ALA A 396 -16.58 22.72 -22.02
N GLU A 397 -17.80 22.28 -21.71
CA GLU A 397 -18.41 21.13 -22.41
C GLU A 397 -18.56 21.43 -23.92
N LYS A 398 -17.88 20.66 -24.76
CA LYS A 398 -18.29 20.48 -26.16
C LYS A 398 -19.38 19.42 -26.21
N THR A 399 -20.46 19.71 -26.92
CA THR A 399 -21.56 18.78 -27.19
C THR A 399 -21.08 17.56 -27.98
N ALA A 400 -20.67 16.51 -27.26
CA ALA A 400 -20.31 15.24 -27.86
C ALA A 400 -21.58 14.62 -28.48
N SER A 401 -21.48 14.20 -29.74
CA SER A 401 -22.52 13.38 -30.35
C SER A 401 -22.37 11.93 -29.90
N TYR A 402 -23.48 11.25 -29.64
CA TYR A 402 -23.50 9.86 -29.19
C TYR A 402 -24.36 9.01 -30.12
N TRP A 403 -23.99 7.74 -30.27
CA TRP A 403 -24.89 6.69 -30.72
C TRP A 403 -25.27 5.81 -29.53
N THR A 404 -26.52 5.38 -29.48
CA THR A 404 -27.05 4.50 -28.42
C THR A 404 -27.32 3.13 -29.04
N ASP A 405 -26.77 2.07 -28.46
CA ASP A 405 -27.08 0.71 -28.93
C ASP A 405 -28.52 0.35 -28.53
N PRO A 406 -29.40 -0.01 -29.48
CA PRO A 406 -30.78 -0.38 -29.19
C PRO A 406 -30.93 -1.70 -28.43
N LYS A 407 -29.87 -2.51 -28.29
CA LYS A 407 -29.91 -3.80 -27.60
C LYS A 407 -29.79 -3.68 -26.08
N ASP A 408 -28.98 -2.74 -25.58
CA ASP A 408 -28.65 -2.58 -24.16
C ASP A 408 -28.82 -1.12 -23.64
N GLY A 409 -29.08 -0.16 -24.52
CA GLY A 409 -29.20 1.26 -24.17
C GLY A 409 -27.86 1.96 -23.91
N GLN A 410 -26.72 1.29 -24.09
CA GLN A 410 -25.40 1.86 -23.85
C GLN A 410 -25.10 2.98 -24.85
N LYS A 411 -24.63 4.12 -24.33
CA LYS A 411 -24.21 5.26 -25.14
C LYS A 411 -22.72 5.17 -25.48
N TYR A 412 -22.41 5.40 -26.75
CA TYR A 412 -21.07 5.42 -27.32
C TYR A 412 -20.83 6.81 -27.92
N PRO A 413 -19.81 7.58 -27.45
CA PRO A 413 -19.43 8.83 -28.11
C PRO A 413 -19.05 8.57 -29.57
N LEU A 414 -19.25 9.55 -30.44
CA LEU A 414 -18.80 9.52 -31.82
C LEU A 414 -17.56 10.41 -31.98
N ILE A 415 -16.49 9.86 -32.54
CA ILE A 415 -15.25 10.60 -32.82
C ILE A 415 -14.91 10.50 -34.31
N LYS A 416 -14.52 11.61 -34.93
CA LYS A 416 -14.13 11.64 -36.34
C LYS A 416 -12.62 11.68 -36.45
N ILE A 417 -12.03 10.65 -37.08
CA ILE A 417 -10.58 10.58 -37.30
C ILE A 417 -10.33 10.28 -38.78
N GLY A 418 -9.78 11.27 -39.49
CA GLY A 418 -9.69 11.22 -40.95
C GLY A 418 -11.07 11.39 -41.58
N LYS A 419 -11.48 10.44 -42.42
CA LYS A 419 -12.83 10.44 -43.02
C LYS A 419 -13.84 9.68 -42.15
N GLN A 420 -13.38 8.60 -41.53
CA GLN A 420 -14.18 7.67 -40.75
C GLN A 420 -14.70 8.27 -39.44
N ASP A 421 -15.97 7.97 -39.14
CA ASP A 421 -16.58 8.14 -37.83
C ASP A 421 -16.45 6.84 -37.02
N TRP A 422 -15.81 6.91 -35.85
CA TRP A 422 -15.51 5.78 -34.97
C TRP A 422 -16.37 5.84 -33.71
N MET A 423 -16.60 4.67 -33.10
CA MET A 423 -16.98 4.61 -31.68
C MET A 423 -15.85 5.17 -30.81
N GLY A 424 -16.19 6.09 -29.91
CA GLY A 424 -15.29 6.78 -28.98
C GLY A 424 -14.97 6.00 -27.69
N ARG A 425 -15.60 4.85 -27.48
CA ARG A 425 -15.27 3.87 -26.44
C ARG A 425 -15.35 2.45 -27.01
N ASN A 426 -14.82 1.48 -26.28
CA ASN A 426 -14.87 0.07 -26.68
C ASN A 426 -16.31 -0.46 -26.61
N TYR A 427 -16.67 -1.38 -27.51
CA TYR A 427 -17.99 -2.01 -27.52
C TYR A 427 -18.21 -2.87 -26.26
N ALA A 428 -19.38 -2.76 -25.64
CA ALA A 428 -19.63 -3.26 -24.28
C ALA A 428 -20.83 -4.22 -24.14
N LEU A 429 -21.54 -4.54 -25.23
CA LEU A 429 -22.65 -5.49 -25.21
C LEU A 429 -22.19 -6.87 -24.73
N ALA A 430 -22.70 -7.32 -23.59
CA ALA A 430 -22.43 -8.66 -23.06
C ALA A 430 -23.11 -9.73 -23.93
N LEU A 431 -22.33 -10.74 -24.32
CA LEU A 431 -22.77 -11.95 -25.00
C LEU A 431 -22.42 -13.17 -24.13
N ALA A 432 -23.06 -14.32 -24.37
CA ALA A 432 -22.90 -15.51 -23.53
C ALA A 432 -21.42 -15.94 -23.30
N ASP A 433 -20.57 -15.77 -24.32
CA ASP A 433 -19.14 -16.10 -24.25
C ASP A 433 -18.24 -14.87 -24.50
N SER A 434 -18.72 -13.62 -24.32
CA SER A 434 -17.82 -12.45 -24.31
C SER A 434 -17.27 -12.22 -22.91
N MET A 435 -16.08 -11.62 -22.81
CA MET A 435 -15.36 -11.51 -21.54
C MET A 435 -15.18 -10.03 -21.15
N PRO A 436 -15.61 -9.57 -19.96
CA PRO A 436 -15.44 -8.19 -19.56
C PRO A 436 -13.96 -7.82 -19.40
N SER A 437 -13.59 -6.58 -19.73
CA SER A 437 -12.31 -6.01 -19.27
C SER A 437 -12.46 -5.53 -17.82
N ASN A 438 -11.38 -5.59 -17.02
CA ASN A 438 -11.42 -5.05 -15.66
C ASN A 438 -11.23 -3.53 -15.63
N LEU A 439 -10.85 -2.92 -16.77
CA LEU A 439 -10.73 -1.47 -16.89
C LEU A 439 -12.11 -0.81 -17.01
N ALA A 440 -12.33 0.26 -16.25
CA ALA A 440 -13.46 1.17 -16.47
C ALA A 440 -13.47 1.68 -17.93
N ASP A 441 -14.65 1.70 -18.56
CA ASP A 441 -14.87 1.94 -19.99
C ASP A 441 -14.12 0.97 -20.96
N GLY A 442 -13.50 -0.11 -20.45
CA GLY A 442 -12.81 -1.13 -21.24
C GLY A 442 -13.72 -1.97 -22.14
N GLY A 443 -15.01 -2.03 -21.79
CA GLY A 443 -16.04 -2.77 -22.52
C GLY A 443 -15.89 -4.29 -22.40
N GLN A 444 -16.28 -4.99 -23.45
CA GLN A 444 -16.17 -6.44 -23.58
C GLN A 444 -15.07 -6.82 -24.56
N LEU A 445 -14.53 -8.02 -24.38
CA LEU A 445 -13.57 -8.66 -25.23
C LEU A 445 -14.26 -9.80 -25.97
N TYR A 446 -14.09 -9.81 -27.29
CA TYR A 446 -14.83 -10.68 -28.20
C TYR A 446 -13.89 -11.56 -29.00
N SER A 447 -14.33 -12.78 -29.32
CA SER A 447 -13.73 -13.56 -30.41
C SER A 447 -13.92 -12.82 -31.74
N TRP A 448 -13.10 -13.15 -32.74
CA TRP A 448 -13.23 -12.51 -34.05
C TRP A 448 -14.62 -12.72 -34.67
N GLU A 449 -15.18 -13.93 -34.52
CA GLU A 449 -16.51 -14.26 -35.03
C GLU A 449 -17.61 -13.49 -34.30
N GLN A 450 -17.51 -13.33 -32.97
CA GLN A 450 -18.44 -12.51 -32.20
C GLN A 450 -18.41 -11.05 -32.66
N ALA A 451 -17.21 -10.48 -32.89
CA ALA A 451 -17.01 -9.11 -33.35
C ALA A 451 -17.56 -8.85 -34.77
N VAL A 452 -17.48 -9.84 -35.66
CA VAL A 452 -18.08 -9.73 -37.00
C VAL A 452 -19.59 -9.92 -36.95
N LYS A 453 -20.08 -10.96 -36.26
CA LYS A 453 -21.49 -11.37 -36.24
C LYS A 453 -22.41 -10.41 -35.48
N ASN A 454 -21.92 -9.78 -34.41
CA ASN A 454 -22.75 -8.94 -33.53
C ASN A 454 -22.61 -7.44 -33.78
N CYS A 455 -21.91 -7.05 -34.86
CA CYS A 455 -21.75 -5.67 -35.27
C CYS A 455 -23.13 -4.97 -35.41
N PRO A 456 -23.34 -3.78 -34.82
CA PRO A 456 -24.61 -3.07 -34.92
C PRO A 456 -24.97 -2.65 -36.35
N ALA A 457 -26.27 -2.50 -36.62
CA ALA A 457 -26.74 -2.02 -37.93
C ALA A 457 -26.23 -0.58 -38.20
N GLY A 458 -25.76 -0.33 -39.43
CA GLY A 458 -25.11 0.94 -39.82
C GLY A 458 -23.63 1.06 -39.38
N TRP A 459 -23.08 0.02 -38.75
CA TRP A 459 -21.68 -0.06 -38.33
C TRP A 459 -20.97 -1.23 -39.00
N ARG A 460 -19.63 -1.17 -39.06
CA ARG A 460 -18.77 -2.27 -39.50
C ARG A 460 -17.50 -2.37 -38.65
N LEU A 461 -16.94 -3.57 -38.55
CA LEU A 461 -15.62 -3.80 -37.97
C LEU A 461 -14.53 -3.27 -38.94
N PRO A 462 -13.54 -2.47 -38.50
CA PRO A 462 -12.53 -1.88 -39.38
C PRO A 462 -11.73 -2.96 -40.12
N ASN A 463 -11.52 -2.78 -41.43
CA ASN A 463 -10.67 -3.67 -42.21
C ASN A 463 -9.19 -3.27 -42.08
N LYS A 464 -8.27 -4.03 -42.67
CA LYS A 464 -6.83 -3.76 -42.60
C LYS A 464 -6.47 -2.37 -43.14
N SER A 465 -7.13 -1.93 -44.21
CA SER A 465 -6.89 -0.63 -44.84
C SER A 465 -7.45 0.55 -44.03
N ASP A 466 -8.54 0.38 -43.29
CA ASP A 466 -9.00 1.38 -42.31
C ASP A 466 -7.96 1.60 -41.20
N TRP A 467 -7.38 0.50 -40.69
CA TRP A 467 -6.30 0.59 -39.71
C TRP A 467 -5.04 1.22 -40.32
N GLU A 468 -4.62 0.83 -41.53
CA GLU A 468 -3.48 1.43 -42.23
C GLU A 468 -3.67 2.95 -42.43
N ALA A 469 -4.87 3.39 -42.83
CA ALA A 469 -5.21 4.80 -42.95
C ALA A 469 -5.14 5.54 -41.59
N LEU A 470 -5.65 4.93 -40.52
CA LEU A 470 -5.53 5.47 -39.15
C LEU A 470 -4.05 5.62 -38.74
N LEU A 471 -3.21 4.61 -39.04
CA LEU A 471 -1.80 4.62 -38.67
C LEU A 471 -1.01 5.71 -39.39
N VAL A 472 -1.25 5.94 -40.68
CA VAL A 472 -0.67 7.05 -41.44
C VAL A 472 -1.08 8.40 -40.84
N MET A 473 -2.36 8.56 -40.46
CA MET A 473 -2.88 9.79 -39.84
C MET A 473 -2.29 10.11 -38.45
N VAL A 474 -1.62 9.16 -37.81
CA VAL A 474 -0.90 9.36 -36.54
C VAL A 474 0.61 9.20 -36.66
N ASP A 475 1.17 9.20 -37.88
CA ASP A 475 2.62 9.02 -38.12
C ASP A 475 3.15 7.73 -37.44
N HIS A 476 2.31 6.68 -37.45
CA HIS A 476 2.50 5.40 -36.78
C HIS A 476 2.76 5.47 -35.24
N LYS A 477 2.57 6.63 -34.61
CA LYS A 477 2.80 6.87 -33.17
C LYS A 477 1.61 6.44 -32.33
N SER A 478 1.79 5.39 -31.53
CA SER A 478 0.79 4.83 -30.64
C SER A 478 0.35 5.78 -29.53
N SER A 479 1.22 6.67 -29.06
CA SER A 479 0.88 7.71 -28.07
C SER A 479 -0.24 8.66 -28.52
N ALA A 480 -0.50 8.82 -29.82
CA ALA A 480 -1.61 9.61 -30.33
C ALA A 480 -2.98 8.90 -30.23
N LEU A 481 -2.99 7.56 -30.09
CA LEU A 481 -4.18 6.71 -30.02
C LEU A 481 -4.44 6.13 -28.63
N LYS A 482 -3.36 5.82 -27.88
CA LYS A 482 -3.42 5.35 -26.50
C LYS A 482 -4.20 6.33 -25.63
N ALA A 483 -5.03 5.81 -24.72
CA ALA A 483 -5.61 6.58 -23.64
C ALA A 483 -4.52 7.16 -22.70
N LYS A 484 -4.88 8.22 -21.97
CA LYS A 484 -4.02 8.83 -20.92
C LYS A 484 -3.91 7.93 -19.66
N THR A 485 -4.86 7.02 -19.49
CA THR A 485 -4.99 6.07 -18.36
C THR A 485 -4.76 4.63 -18.84
N SER A 486 -4.82 3.65 -17.92
CA SER A 486 -4.58 2.20 -18.12
C SER A 486 -3.16 1.74 -18.49
N TRP A 487 -2.36 2.52 -19.23
CA TRP A 487 -1.02 2.08 -19.67
C TRP A 487 0.03 2.14 -18.56
N VAL A 488 0.73 1.01 -18.32
CA VAL A 488 1.79 0.91 -17.28
C VAL A 488 3.07 1.68 -17.63
N ASN A 489 3.33 1.92 -18.92
CA ASN A 489 4.42 2.76 -19.40
C ASN A 489 4.01 3.37 -20.77
N LYS A 490 4.69 4.45 -21.18
CA LYS A 490 4.42 5.22 -22.41
C LYS A 490 2.92 5.49 -22.60
N LYS A 491 2.34 6.16 -21.61
CA LYS A 491 0.95 6.63 -21.59
C LYS A 491 0.67 7.48 -22.82
N GLY A 492 -0.57 7.40 -23.32
CA GLY A 492 -0.96 8.19 -24.48
C GLY A 492 -1.14 9.66 -24.17
N LEU A 493 -0.86 10.49 -25.18
CA LEU A 493 -1.33 11.87 -25.24
C LEU A 493 -2.82 11.93 -25.63
N ASP A 494 -3.32 10.88 -26.30
CA ASP A 494 -4.66 10.76 -26.85
C ASP A 494 -5.07 11.95 -27.73
N SER A 495 -4.13 12.43 -28.55
CA SER A 495 -4.32 13.63 -29.39
C SER A 495 -5.35 13.45 -30.51
N ARG A 496 -5.85 12.22 -30.72
CA ARG A 496 -6.97 11.90 -31.62
C ARG A 496 -8.28 11.57 -30.91
N GLN A 497 -8.33 11.64 -29.56
CA GLN A 497 -9.48 11.23 -28.74
C GLN A 497 -9.91 9.77 -29.00
N PHE A 498 -8.98 8.93 -29.46
CA PHE A 498 -9.24 7.53 -29.73
C PHE A 498 -9.33 6.72 -28.43
N ALA A 499 -8.70 7.16 -27.35
CA ALA A 499 -8.81 6.57 -26.02
C ALA A 499 -8.62 5.03 -26.01
N ALA A 500 -7.60 4.52 -26.71
CA ALA A 500 -7.29 3.10 -26.66
C ALA A 500 -6.82 2.69 -25.27
N LEU A 501 -7.66 1.94 -24.56
CA LEU A 501 -7.33 1.33 -23.27
C LEU A 501 -6.47 0.07 -23.45
N ALA A 502 -5.62 -0.19 -22.48
CA ALA A 502 -4.74 -1.36 -22.45
C ALA A 502 -5.48 -2.60 -21.90
N CYS A 503 -6.61 -2.98 -22.51
CA CYS A 503 -7.47 -4.07 -22.03
C CYS A 503 -6.87 -5.48 -22.11
N GLY A 504 -5.64 -5.65 -22.64
CA GLY A 504 -5.00 -6.95 -22.77
C GLY A 504 -5.69 -7.89 -23.77
N GLU A 505 -5.56 -9.19 -23.54
CA GLU A 505 -6.21 -10.26 -24.29
C GLU A 505 -6.71 -11.38 -23.36
N TYR A 506 -7.96 -11.81 -23.51
CA TYR A 506 -8.47 -12.94 -22.72
C TYR A 506 -8.08 -14.28 -23.36
N LYS A 507 -7.65 -15.23 -22.53
CA LYS A 507 -7.26 -16.59 -22.92
C LYS A 507 -8.28 -17.60 -22.42
N LEU A 508 -9.15 -18.06 -23.32
CA LEU A 508 -10.22 -19.00 -23.01
C LEU A 508 -9.71 -20.30 -22.33
N GLU A 509 -8.65 -20.91 -22.85
CA GLU A 509 -8.04 -22.12 -22.29
C GLU A 509 -7.60 -21.97 -20.82
N ARG A 510 -7.15 -20.77 -20.45
CA ARG A 510 -6.62 -20.44 -19.11
C ARG A 510 -7.62 -19.67 -18.25
N LYS A 511 -8.80 -19.39 -18.80
CA LYS A 511 -9.87 -18.56 -18.21
C LYS A 511 -9.42 -17.21 -17.61
N LEU A 512 -8.35 -16.62 -18.13
CA LEU A 512 -7.73 -15.42 -17.57
C LEU A 512 -7.59 -14.28 -18.57
N LEU A 513 -7.62 -13.04 -18.04
CA LEU A 513 -7.28 -11.84 -18.79
C LEU A 513 -5.77 -11.59 -18.71
N TRP A 514 -5.08 -11.65 -19.84
CA TRP A 514 -3.62 -11.54 -19.90
C TRP A 514 -3.17 -10.17 -20.41
N GLN A 515 -2.09 -9.63 -19.84
CA GLN A 515 -1.41 -8.42 -20.30
C GLN A 515 -2.26 -7.14 -20.26
N GLU A 516 -3.28 -7.09 -19.40
CA GLU A 516 -3.95 -5.83 -19.08
C GLU A 516 -2.93 -4.81 -18.54
N GLY A 517 -3.13 -3.55 -18.91
CA GLY A 517 -2.16 -2.46 -18.71
C GLY A 517 -0.95 -2.46 -19.66
N HIS A 518 -0.65 -3.57 -20.33
CA HIS A 518 0.54 -3.73 -21.17
C HIS A 518 0.23 -3.65 -22.67
N TYR A 519 -0.88 -4.23 -23.12
CA TYR A 519 -1.30 -4.19 -24.52
C TYR A 519 -2.75 -3.75 -24.69
N GLY A 520 -3.01 -3.08 -25.79
CA GLY A 520 -4.34 -2.76 -26.31
C GLY A 520 -4.49 -3.44 -27.66
N HIS A 521 -5.52 -4.27 -27.79
CA HIS A 521 -5.77 -5.09 -28.97
C HIS A 521 -7.14 -4.77 -29.55
N PHE A 522 -7.19 -4.53 -30.87
CA PHE A 522 -8.43 -4.20 -31.57
C PHE A 522 -8.56 -5.04 -32.83
N TRP A 523 -9.69 -5.71 -33.00
CA TRP A 523 -9.93 -6.59 -34.14
C TRP A 523 -10.01 -5.87 -35.49
N SER A 524 -9.60 -6.57 -36.55
CA SER A 524 -9.91 -6.22 -37.93
C SER A 524 -10.86 -7.23 -38.57
N SER A 525 -11.75 -6.78 -39.44
CA SER A 525 -12.57 -7.65 -40.31
C SER A 525 -11.79 -8.34 -41.42
N THR A 526 -10.56 -7.89 -41.72
CA THR A 526 -9.69 -8.59 -42.67
C THR A 526 -9.05 -9.80 -42.00
N ASP A 527 -9.32 -10.98 -42.54
CA ASP A 527 -8.65 -12.22 -42.16
C ASP A 527 -7.49 -12.57 -43.12
N ARG A 528 -6.76 -13.64 -42.81
CA ARG A 528 -5.83 -14.26 -43.76
C ARG A 528 -6.49 -15.50 -44.36
N ALA A 529 -7.47 -15.25 -45.24
CA ALA A 529 -8.26 -16.30 -45.89
C ALA A 529 -7.36 -17.42 -46.47
N GLY A 530 -7.63 -18.67 -46.07
CA GLY A 530 -6.88 -19.85 -46.48
C GLY A 530 -5.60 -20.14 -45.68
N GLU A 531 -5.08 -19.20 -44.87
CA GLU A 531 -3.94 -19.47 -44.00
C GLU A 531 -4.38 -20.10 -42.67
N ILE A 532 -4.04 -21.38 -42.52
CA ILE A 532 -4.25 -22.15 -41.30
C ILE A 532 -2.89 -22.34 -40.62
N TYR A 533 -2.73 -21.80 -39.41
CA TYR A 533 -1.53 -22.00 -38.60
C TYR A 533 -1.90 -22.82 -37.35
N LYS A 534 -1.21 -23.95 -37.14
CA LYS A 534 -1.51 -24.93 -36.08
C LYS A 534 -2.97 -25.43 -36.03
N GLY A 535 -3.68 -25.42 -37.17
CA GLY A 535 -5.08 -25.85 -37.26
C GLY A 535 -6.10 -24.71 -37.12
N GLU A 536 -5.66 -23.48 -36.81
CA GLU A 536 -6.53 -22.33 -36.61
C GLU A 536 -6.38 -21.26 -37.70
N GLN A 537 -7.49 -20.57 -38.00
CA GLN A 537 -7.51 -19.42 -38.91
C GLN A 537 -7.02 -18.15 -38.21
N LEU A 538 -6.34 -17.29 -38.97
CA LEU A 538 -5.80 -16.02 -38.49
C LEU A 538 -6.62 -14.82 -38.98
N ALA A 539 -6.73 -13.79 -38.14
CA ALA A 539 -7.21 -12.46 -38.54
C ALA A 539 -6.28 -11.34 -38.07
N TYR A 540 -6.35 -10.19 -38.74
CA TYR A 540 -5.54 -9.03 -38.36
C TYR A 540 -6.08 -8.35 -37.09
N ARG A 541 -5.17 -7.82 -36.28
CA ARG A 541 -5.46 -6.90 -35.18
C ARG A 541 -4.53 -5.69 -35.23
N LEU A 542 -5.03 -4.54 -34.77
CA LEU A 542 -4.18 -3.47 -34.26
C LEU A 542 -3.66 -3.90 -32.87
N ARG A 543 -2.37 -3.71 -32.64
CA ARG A 543 -1.69 -3.88 -31.35
C ARG A 543 -0.96 -2.59 -30.99
N LEU A 544 -1.27 -2.07 -29.81
CA LEU A 544 -0.54 -0.99 -29.15
C LEU A 544 0.14 -1.58 -27.90
N ALA A 545 1.36 -1.12 -27.57
CA ALA A 545 2.20 -1.71 -26.52
C ALA A 545 2.78 -0.65 -25.56
N TYR A 546 2.80 -0.97 -24.26
CA TYR A 546 3.33 -0.12 -23.19
C TYR A 546 4.81 0.28 -23.36
N ASN A 547 5.63 -0.58 -23.99
CA ASN A 547 7.06 -0.34 -24.18
C ASN A 547 7.40 0.23 -25.56
N SER A 548 6.43 0.31 -26.49
CA SER A 548 6.63 0.80 -27.86
C SER A 548 5.93 2.13 -28.10
N GLU A 549 6.57 2.99 -28.89
CA GLU A 549 5.88 4.14 -29.50
C GLU A 549 5.23 3.77 -30.84
N GLN A 550 5.56 2.65 -31.45
CA GLN A 550 5.00 2.26 -32.76
C GLN A 550 3.71 1.46 -32.64
N CYS A 551 2.72 1.81 -33.45
CA CYS A 551 1.54 0.99 -33.73
C CYS A 551 1.92 -0.25 -34.56
N GLN A 552 1.31 -1.40 -34.28
CA GLN A 552 1.58 -2.65 -35.01
C GLN A 552 0.30 -3.26 -35.56
N LEU A 553 0.30 -3.61 -36.84
CA LEU A 553 -0.72 -4.48 -37.46
C LEU A 553 -0.15 -5.88 -37.59
N ALA A 554 -0.80 -6.87 -36.98
CA ALA A 554 -0.32 -8.25 -36.95
C ALA A 554 -1.48 -9.25 -37.05
N ALA A 555 -1.23 -10.43 -37.60
CA ALA A 555 -2.19 -11.53 -37.64
C ALA A 555 -2.10 -12.39 -36.37
N ILE A 556 -3.24 -12.91 -35.92
CA ILE A 556 -3.40 -13.69 -34.68
C ILE A 556 -4.63 -14.61 -34.80
N TYR A 557 -4.71 -15.66 -34.00
CA TYR A 557 -5.80 -16.65 -34.05
C TYR A 557 -7.17 -16.03 -33.76
N LYS A 558 -8.18 -16.34 -34.60
CA LYS A 558 -9.57 -15.87 -34.47
C LYS A 558 -10.24 -16.26 -33.13
N SER A 559 -9.70 -17.27 -32.46
CA SER A 559 -10.05 -17.77 -31.11
C SER A 559 -9.64 -16.87 -29.95
N SER A 560 -8.79 -15.86 -30.20
CA SER A 560 -8.38 -14.89 -29.18
C SER A 560 -9.51 -13.90 -28.86
N TYR A 561 -9.45 -13.23 -27.70
CA TYR A 561 -10.49 -12.30 -27.26
C TYR A 561 -9.91 -10.90 -27.05
N PHE A 562 -10.37 -9.91 -27.83
CA PHE A 562 -9.90 -8.51 -27.79
C PHE A 562 -11.04 -7.49 -27.81
N SER A 563 -10.70 -6.24 -27.48
CA SER A 563 -11.61 -5.10 -27.59
C SER A 563 -12.04 -4.84 -29.03
N VAL A 564 -13.21 -4.23 -29.17
CA VAL A 564 -13.79 -3.88 -30.47
C VAL A 564 -14.10 -2.38 -30.53
N ARG A 565 -13.71 -1.76 -31.63
CA ARG A 565 -14.03 -0.38 -32.02
C ARG A 565 -14.64 -0.43 -33.41
N TYR A 566 -15.95 -0.25 -33.52
CA TYR A 566 -16.60 -0.18 -34.83
C TYR A 566 -16.44 1.21 -35.45
N ILE A 567 -16.53 1.24 -36.78
CA ILE A 567 -16.65 2.46 -37.58
C ILE A 567 -18.00 2.48 -38.29
N LYS A 568 -18.56 3.67 -38.44
CA LYS A 568 -19.85 3.86 -39.11
C LYS A 568 -19.68 3.54 -40.61
N ILE A 569 -20.70 2.94 -41.21
CA ILE A 569 -20.76 2.79 -42.66
C ILE A 569 -21.09 4.18 -43.23
N GLU A 570 -20.27 4.67 -44.16
CA GLU A 570 -20.61 5.85 -44.98
C GLU A 570 -21.68 5.40 -46.00
N GLU A 571 -22.77 6.17 -46.10
CA GLU A 571 -23.86 5.95 -47.08
C GLU A 571 -23.46 6.42 -48.49
#